data_AF-A0A9W8F924-F1
#
_entry.id   AF-A0A9W8F924-F1
#
_cell.length_a   1.000
_cell.length_b   1.000
_cell.length_c   1.000
_cell.angle_alpha   90.00
_cell.angle_beta   90.00
_cell.angle_gamma   90.00
#
_symmetry.space_group_name_H-M   'P 1'
#
loop_
_entity.id
_entity.type
_entity.pdbx_description
1 polymer ?
#
loop_
_entity_poly.entity_id
_entity_poly.type
_entity_poly.pdbx_seq_one_letter_code
_entity_poly.pdbx_strand_id
1 'polypeptide(L)'
;MSYGPASMEQAGHIPGDIYLEQLAVSDLADKLAQRLEMPTGPVVEVVRRTKKGVTVKVDDSVVMQLDDEQDMEVEWAFSSESGALTLCLHY
;
A
#
# COMPACT_ATOMS: atom_id res chain seq x y z
N MET A 1 0.30 0.35 -36.45
CA MET A 1 -0.59 0.19 -35.29
C MET A 1 0.26 -0.40 -34.18
N SER A 2 0.85 0.46 -33.34
CA SER A 2 1.76 0.03 -32.28
C SER A 2 0.99 0.11 -30.98
N TYR A 3 0.86 -1.04 -30.31
CA TYR A 3 0.19 -1.20 -29.04
C TYR A 3 0.71 -0.14 -28.06
N GLY A 4 -0.19 0.72 -27.58
CA GLY A 4 0.11 1.59 -26.45
C GLY A 4 0.47 0.72 -25.25
N PRO A 5 1.41 1.14 -24.38
CA PRO A 5 1.67 0.40 -23.17
C PRO A 5 0.36 0.37 -22.39
N ALA A 6 -0.22 -0.82 -22.25
CA ALA A 6 -1.30 -1.04 -21.31
C ALA A 6 -0.75 -0.61 -19.95
N SER A 7 -1.30 0.46 -19.38
CA SER A 7 -1.09 0.83 -17.99
C SER A 7 -1.46 -0.39 -17.18
N MET A 8 -0.44 -1.13 -16.77
CA MET A 8 -0.59 -2.42 -16.10
C MET A 8 -0.84 -2.08 -14.64
N GLU A 9 -2.07 -1.69 -14.35
CA GLU A 9 -2.54 -1.50 -12.98
C GLU A 9 -2.62 -2.90 -12.38
N GLN A 10 -1.51 -3.32 -11.76
CA GLN A 10 -1.45 -4.58 -11.04
C GLN A 10 -2.08 -4.30 -9.68
N ALA A 11 -3.17 -5.01 -9.40
CA ALA A 11 -3.83 -5.01 -8.11
C ALA A 11 -3.81 -6.43 -7.56
N GLY A 12 -3.36 -6.56 -6.32
CA GLY A 12 -3.31 -7.83 -5.61
C GLY A 12 -3.66 -7.65 -4.15
N HIS A 13 -3.89 -8.77 -3.49
CA HIS A 13 -4.17 -8.84 -2.07
C HIS A 13 -2.95 -9.43 -1.35
N ILE A 14 -2.54 -8.86 -0.22
CA ILE A 14 -1.45 -9.40 0.60
C ILE A 14 -2.07 -10.19 1.77
N PRO A 15 -2.07 -11.53 1.74
CA PRO A 15 -2.52 -12.32 2.87
C PRO A 15 -1.42 -12.44 3.94
N GLY A 16 -1.76 -12.11 5.19
CA GLY A 16 -0.99 -12.47 6.38
C GLY A 16 -0.51 -11.28 7.21
N ASP A 17 0.06 -11.62 8.38
CA ASP A 17 0.52 -10.65 9.36
C ASP A 17 1.76 -9.88 8.88
N ILE A 18 1.75 -8.57 9.10
CA ILE A 18 2.87 -7.67 8.83
C ILE A 18 3.39 -7.16 10.17
N TYR A 19 4.62 -7.55 10.48
CA TYR A 19 5.30 -7.05 11.66
C TYR A 19 6.06 -5.77 11.31
N LEU A 20 5.70 -4.68 12.01
CA LEU A 20 6.39 -3.41 11.90
C LEU A 20 7.45 -3.31 13.01
N GLU A 21 8.70 -3.06 12.60
CA GLU A 21 9.79 -2.76 13.53
C GLU A 21 9.66 -1.34 14.08
N GLN A 22 9.08 -0.44 13.28
CA GLN A 22 8.75 0.92 13.68
C GLN A 22 7.32 1.23 13.25
N LEU A 23 6.50 1.80 14.15
CA LEU A 23 5.15 2.26 13.84
C LEU A 23 5.17 3.53 12.97
N ALA A 24 5.74 3.43 11.79
CA ALA A 24 5.92 4.50 10.81
C ALA A 24 5.44 4.03 9.43
N VAL A 25 4.90 4.97 8.65
CA VAL A 25 4.45 4.71 7.27
C VAL A 25 5.56 4.18 6.40
N SER A 26 6.79 4.63 6.61
CA SER A 26 7.96 4.16 5.87
C SER A 26 8.21 2.67 6.10
N ASP A 27 8.14 2.20 7.34
CA ASP A 27 8.36 0.79 7.66
C ASP A 27 7.23 -0.08 7.09
N LEU A 28 5.97 0.38 7.20
CA LEU A 28 4.83 -0.29 6.61
C LEU A 28 4.95 -0.38 5.08
N ALA A 29 5.32 0.72 4.42
CA ALA A 29 5.57 0.76 2.98
C ALA A 29 6.69 -0.20 2.56
N ASP A 30 7.81 -0.23 3.28
CA ASP A 30 8.93 -1.13 3.01
C ASP A 30 8.54 -2.60 3.17
N LYS A 31 7.88 -2.97 4.28
CA LYS A 31 7.44 -4.36 4.50
C LYS A 31 6.45 -4.81 3.43
N LEU A 32 5.49 -3.95 3.06
CA LEU A 32 4.51 -4.23 2.03
C LEU A 32 5.16 -4.38 0.64
N ALA A 33 6.06 -3.48 0.27
CA ALA A 33 6.76 -3.55 -1.01
C ALA A 33 7.66 -4.79 -1.10
N GLN A 34 8.36 -5.16 -0.02
CA GLN A 34 9.14 -6.39 0.06
C GLN A 34 8.27 -7.64 -0.14
N ARG A 35 7.07 -7.69 0.48
CA ARG A 35 6.12 -8.79 0.31
C ARG A 35 5.59 -8.90 -1.12
N LEU A 36 5.42 -7.77 -1.79
CA LEU A 36 4.96 -7.70 -3.17
C LEU A 36 6.08 -7.90 -4.20
N GLU A 37 7.32 -8.13 -3.74
CA GLU A 37 8.53 -8.17 -4.58
C GLU A 37 8.65 -6.94 -5.49
N MET A 38 8.12 -5.80 -5.03
CA MET A 38 8.12 -4.56 -5.78
C MET A 38 9.28 -3.67 -5.39
N PRO A 39 9.90 -2.98 -6.35
CA PRO A 39 10.88 -1.96 -6.03
C PRO A 39 10.20 -0.86 -5.23
N THR A 40 10.69 -0.62 -4.02
CA THR A 40 10.42 0.60 -3.25
C THR A 40 11.00 1.78 -4.03
N GLY A 41 10.23 2.28 -4.99
CA GLY A 41 10.53 3.53 -5.68
C GLY A 41 10.43 4.72 -4.73
N PRO A 42 10.84 5.92 -5.17
CA PRO A 42 10.81 7.12 -4.34
C PRO A 42 9.38 7.60 -4.00
N VAL A 43 8.36 7.10 -4.69
CA VAL A 43 6.97 7.51 -4.49
C VAL A 43 6.17 6.30 -4.00
N VAL A 44 6.07 6.16 -2.68
CA VAL A 44 5.13 5.25 -2.04
C VAL A 44 4.06 6.08 -1.33
N GLU A 45 2.80 5.89 -1.70
CA GLU A 45 1.67 6.53 -1.05
C GLU A 45 0.80 5.48 -0.36
N VAL A 46 0.78 5.55 0.98
CA VAL A 46 -0.08 4.69 1.79
C VAL A 46 -1.38 5.43 2.06
N VAL A 47 -2.48 4.85 1.63
CA VAL A 47 -3.82 5.35 1.87
C VAL A 47 -4.67 4.27 2.51
N ARG A 48 -5.66 4.72 3.25
CA ARG A 48 -6.57 3.90 4.01
C ARG A 48 -7.98 4.17 3.54
N ARG A 49 -8.75 3.13 3.24
CA ARG A 49 -10.16 3.26 2.93
C ARG A 49 -10.99 3.00 4.18
N THR A 50 -11.83 3.96 4.53
CA THR A 50 -12.80 3.80 5.63
C THR A 50 -14.04 3.05 5.14
N LYS A 51 -14.82 2.47 6.08
CA LYS A 51 -16.11 1.79 5.78
C LYS A 51 -17.14 2.68 5.08
N LYS A 52 -16.95 4.01 5.12
CA LYS A 52 -17.79 4.98 4.41
C LYS A 52 -17.31 5.26 2.98
N GLY A 53 -16.28 4.55 2.50
CA GLY A 53 -15.70 4.72 1.17
C GLY A 53 -14.73 5.90 1.06
N VAL A 54 -14.39 6.58 2.17
CA VAL A 54 -13.45 7.71 2.16
C VAL A 54 -12.03 7.17 2.21
N THR A 55 -11.21 7.59 1.25
CA THR A 55 -9.76 7.34 1.23
C THR A 55 -9.05 8.45 2.00
N VAL A 56 -8.31 8.10 3.03
CA VAL A 56 -7.51 9.01 3.84
C VAL A 56 -6.04 8.63 3.71
N LYS A 57 -5.17 9.63 3.63
CA LYS A 57 -3.73 9.39 3.62
C LYS A 57 -3.30 8.87 4.99
N VAL A 58 -2.46 7.84 4.99
CA VAL A 58 -1.87 7.31 6.21
C VAL A 58 -0.60 8.10 6.49
N ASP A 59 -0.45 8.50 7.74
CA ASP A 59 0.77 9.07 8.30
C ASP A 59 1.17 8.25 9.54
N ASP A 60 2.33 8.54 10.11
CA ASP A 60 2.87 7.80 11.25
C ASP A 60 1.88 7.75 12.43
N SER A 61 1.10 8.81 12.67
CA SER A 61 0.10 8.83 13.74
C SER A 61 -1.00 7.80 13.52
N VAL A 62 -1.36 7.54 12.26
CA VAL A 62 -2.37 6.53 11.89
C VAL A 62 -1.78 5.12 12.06
N VAL A 63 -0.52 4.92 11.69
CA VAL A 63 0.17 3.63 11.87
C VAL A 63 0.29 3.29 13.35
N MET A 64 0.58 4.28 14.21
CA MET A 64 0.60 4.11 15.66
C MET A 64 -0.76 3.76 16.28
N GLN A 65 -1.86 4.00 15.56
CA GLN A 65 -3.22 3.69 16.00
C GLN A 65 -3.75 2.37 15.43
N LEU A 66 -2.93 1.63 14.67
CA LEU A 66 -3.29 0.28 14.23
C LEU A 66 -3.19 -0.66 15.42
N ASP A 67 -4.26 -1.41 15.68
CA ASP A 67 -4.30 -2.46 16.69
C ASP A 67 -3.58 -3.72 16.18
N ASP A 68 -2.88 -4.44 17.05
CA ASP A 68 -2.01 -5.59 16.72
C ASP A 68 -2.74 -6.76 16.02
N GLU A 69 -4.05 -6.91 16.21
CA GLU A 69 -4.84 -8.06 15.69
C GLU A 69 -5.86 -7.65 14.62
N GLN A 70 -5.60 -6.56 13.91
CA GLN A 70 -6.52 -6.10 12.88
C GLN A 70 -6.29 -6.86 11.56
N ASP A 71 -7.25 -7.73 11.17
CA ASP A 71 -7.32 -8.26 9.80
C ASP A 71 -7.41 -7.08 8.82
N MET A 72 -6.33 -6.82 8.10
CA MET A 72 -6.22 -5.72 7.15
C MET A 72 -5.99 -6.29 5.75
N GLU A 73 -6.95 -6.02 4.87
CA GLU A 73 -6.76 -6.32 3.45
C GLU A 73 -5.96 -5.18 2.83
N VAL A 74 -4.86 -5.50 2.16
CA VAL A 74 -4.06 -4.50 1.44
C VAL A 74 -4.24 -4.71 -0.05
N GLU A 75 -4.92 -3.75 -0.67
CA GLU A 75 -4.88 -3.55 -2.11
C GLU A 75 -3.68 -2.68 -2.45
N TRP A 76 -3.10 -2.89 -3.62
CA TRP A 76 -2.02 -2.05 -4.10
C TRP A 76 -2.22 -1.73 -5.57
N ALA A 77 -1.69 -0.60 -6.01
CA ALA A 77 -1.74 -0.18 -7.39
C ALA A 77 -0.39 0.44 -7.76
N PHE A 78 0.29 -0.14 -8.73
CA PHE A 78 1.52 0.42 -9.28
C PHE A 78 1.24 1.17 -10.58
N SER A 79 1.60 2.45 -10.61
CA SER A 79 1.55 3.25 -11.83
C SER A 79 2.90 3.24 -12.52
N SER A 80 3.00 2.54 -13.65
CA SER A 80 4.21 2.52 -14.47
C SER A 80 4.55 3.86 -15.11
N GLU A 81 3.58 4.79 -15.22
CA GLU A 81 3.79 6.14 -15.76
C GLU A 81 4.44 7.10 -14.76
N SER A 82 4.02 7.07 -13.48
CA SER A 82 4.59 7.93 -12.43
C SER A 82 5.66 7.24 -11.59
N GLY A 83 5.79 5.91 -11.71
CA GLY A 83 6.61 5.10 -10.81
C GLY A 83 6.08 5.08 -9.37
N ALA A 84 4.83 5.51 -9.17
CA ALA A 84 4.21 5.57 -7.85
C ALA A 84 3.58 4.22 -7.48
N LEU A 85 3.87 3.76 -6.27
CA LEU A 85 3.20 2.63 -5.64
C LEU A 85 2.19 3.17 -4.63
N THR A 86 0.91 2.92 -4.89
CA THR A 86 -0.18 3.25 -3.96
C THR A 86 -0.58 1.99 -3.21
N LEU A 87 -0.62 2.07 -1.88
CA LEU A 87 -1.03 0.98 -1.00
C LEU A 87 -2.35 1.39 -0.33
N CYS A 88 -3.42 0.65 -0.58
CA CYS A 88 -4.77 0.87 -0.06
C CYS A 88 -5.08 -0.15 1.05
N LEU A 89 -5.23 0.32 2.29
CA LEU A 89 -5.59 -0.53 3.43
C LEU A 89 -7.12 -0.53 3.63
N HIS A 90 -7.72 -1.72 3.74
CA HIS A 90 -9.17 -1.95 3.86
C HIS A 90 -9.52 -2.71 5.16
N TYR A 91 -10.67 -2.38 5.79
CA TYR A 91 -11.21 -3.01 7.03
C TYR A 91 -12.73 -3.12 7.04
#